data_AF-A0A0S6XNQ9-F1
#
_entry.id   AF-A0A0S6XNQ9-F1
#
_cell.length_a   1.000
_cell.length_b   1.000
_cell.length_c   1.000
_cell.angle_alpha   90.00
_cell.angle_beta   90.00
_cell.angle_gamma   90.00
#
_symmetry.space_group_name_H-M   'P 1'
#
loop_
_entity.id
_entity.type
_entity.pdbx_description
1 polymer ?
#
loop_
_entity_poly.entity_id
_entity_poly.type
_entity_poly.pdbx_seq_one_letter_code
_entity_poly.pdbx_strand_id
1 'polypeptide(L)'
;MSTSFRYAYHASDSNWPVPAPDKHNANTNGESKRTAQAVVLGLGSMFNHSTMFQNVGWTRDTKHLIITYRALRDIQAGEELCISYGSRLTFVDADNQCLDDEGDGTQMLCSIELV
;
A
#
# COMPACT_ATOMS: atom_id res chain seq x y z
N MET A 1 -5.03 20.82 -14.86
CA MET A 1 -3.63 20.34 -14.87
C MET A 1 -3.62 18.96 -14.22
N SER A 2 -3.11 17.91 -14.88
CA SER A 2 -3.03 16.57 -14.27
C SER A 2 -1.67 16.42 -13.58
N THR A 3 -1.64 16.58 -12.27
CA THR A 3 -0.43 16.40 -11.45
C THR A 3 -0.28 14.93 -11.10
N SER A 4 0.92 14.39 -11.28
CA SER A 4 1.25 13.00 -10.91
C SER A 4 2.58 12.94 -10.17
N PHE A 5 2.67 12.08 -9.17
CA PHE A 5 3.90 11.85 -8.41
C PHE A 5 4.34 10.40 -8.60
N ARG A 6 5.66 10.17 -8.64
CA ARG A 6 6.25 8.84 -8.87
C ARG A 6 7.17 8.47 -7.72
N TYR A 7 7.03 7.26 -7.22
CA TYR A 7 7.87 6.69 -6.17
C TYR A 7 8.47 5.37 -6.64
N ALA A 8 9.74 5.17 -6.31
CA ALA A 8 10.34 3.84 -6.39
C ALA A 8 9.81 2.97 -5.25
N TYR A 9 9.65 1.68 -5.50
CA TYR A 9 9.31 0.71 -4.47
C TYR A 9 10.28 -0.46 -4.52
N HIS A 10 10.45 -1.15 -3.39
CA HIS A 10 11.26 -2.36 -3.33
C HIS A 10 10.33 -3.58 -3.47
N ALA A 11 10.51 -4.38 -4.53
CA ALA A 11 9.88 -5.70 -4.61
C ALA A 11 10.80 -6.73 -3.95
N SER A 12 10.27 -7.49 -3.00
CA SER A 12 10.92 -8.73 -2.57
C SER A 12 10.69 -9.77 -3.65
N ASP A 13 11.67 -9.93 -4.55
CA ASP A 13 11.80 -11.14 -5.37
C ASP A 13 13.25 -11.44 -5.77
N SER A 14 13.57 -12.73 -5.78
CA SER A 14 14.85 -13.41 -6.14
C SER A 14 15.96 -13.49 -5.10
N ASN A 15 16.20 -12.49 -4.25
CA ASN A 15 17.39 -12.46 -3.38
C ASN A 15 17.14 -12.78 -1.90
N TRP A 16 15.89 -12.97 -1.48
CA TRP A 16 15.59 -13.55 -0.18
C TRP A 16 15.69 -15.08 -0.29
N PRO A 17 16.41 -15.80 0.58
CA PRO A 17 16.48 -17.25 0.53
C PRO A 17 15.12 -17.82 0.96
N VAL A 18 14.15 -17.83 0.05
CA VAL A 18 12.99 -18.70 0.13
C VAL A 18 13.48 -20.10 -0.24
N PRO A 19 13.39 -21.10 0.65
CA PRO A 19 13.72 -22.47 0.31
C PRO A 19 12.96 -22.85 -0.97
N ALA A 20 13.69 -23.35 -1.96
CA ALA A 20 13.05 -23.91 -3.14
C ALA A 20 12.08 -25.01 -2.67
N PRO A 21 10.90 -25.16 -3.30
CA PRO A 21 9.98 -26.24 -2.95
C PRO A 21 10.72 -27.59 -3.06
N ASP A 22 10.55 -28.43 -2.05
CA ASP A 22 11.25 -29.71 -1.93
C ASP A 22 11.08 -30.53 -3.20
N LYS A 23 12.20 -30.85 -3.86
CA LYS A 23 12.24 -31.57 -5.14
C LYS A 23 11.77 -33.04 -5.06
N HIS A 24 11.39 -33.51 -3.88
CA HIS A 24 10.99 -34.90 -3.65
C HIS A 24 9.53 -35.22 -4.02
N ASN A 25 8.74 -34.23 -4.45
CA ASN A 25 7.39 -34.44 -5.00
C ASN A 25 7.13 -33.54 -6.23
N ALA A 26 8.08 -33.52 -7.16
CA ALA A 26 7.92 -32.81 -8.43
C ALA A 26 7.08 -33.67 -9.40
N ASN A 27 5.77 -33.73 -9.18
CA ASN A 27 4.86 -34.09 -10.26
C ASN A 27 4.88 -32.95 -11.28
N THR A 28 5.39 -33.28 -12.47
CA THR A 28 5.51 -32.43 -13.65
C THR A 28 4.13 -31.89 -14.06
N ASN A 29 3.97 -30.55 -14.09
CA ASN A 29 3.03 -29.74 -14.92
C ASN A 29 2.44 -28.50 -14.20
N GLY A 30 3.23 -27.77 -13.42
CA GLY A 30 2.79 -26.47 -12.93
C GLY A 30 3.97 -25.64 -12.47
N GLU A 31 4.37 -24.64 -13.26
CA GLU A 31 5.23 -23.57 -12.77
C GLU A 31 4.56 -22.99 -11.51
N SER A 32 5.15 -23.26 -10.35
CA SER A 32 4.66 -22.72 -9.09
C SER A 32 4.84 -21.20 -9.13
N LYS A 33 3.74 -20.47 -9.38
CA LYS A 33 3.73 -19.01 -9.45
C LYS A 33 4.28 -18.44 -8.14
N ARG A 34 5.50 -17.91 -8.17
CA ARG A 34 6.11 -17.25 -7.02
C ARG A 34 5.34 -15.97 -6.73
N THR A 35 4.93 -15.79 -5.48
CA THR A 35 4.26 -14.58 -5.00
C THR A 35 5.28 -13.63 -4.40
N ALA A 36 5.50 -12.51 -5.08
CA ALA A 36 6.31 -11.40 -4.58
C ALA A 36 5.46 -10.48 -3.69
N GLN A 37 6.07 -9.88 -2.69
CA GLN A 37 5.51 -8.70 -2.01
C GLN A 37 6.32 -7.46 -2.39
N ALA A 38 5.75 -6.28 -2.19
CA ALA A 38 6.43 -5.03 -2.47
C ALA A 38 6.14 -4.02 -1.37
N VAL A 39 7.17 -3.30 -0.97
CA VAL A 39 7.08 -2.19 -0.02
C VAL A 39 7.27 -0.90 -0.79
N VAL A 40 6.22 -0.09 -0.85
CA VAL A 40 6.31 1.27 -1.35
C VAL A 40 7.08 2.10 -0.32
N LEU A 41 7.96 2.99 -0.78
CA LEU A 41 8.74 3.89 0.08
C LEU A 41 8.32 5.35 -0.15
N GLY A 42 8.69 6.23 0.77
CA GLY A 42 8.38 7.66 0.69
C GLY A 42 6.90 7.95 0.93
N LEU A 43 6.35 8.97 0.25
CA LEU A 43 4.94 9.37 0.46
C LEU A 43 3.95 8.29 -0.01
N GLY A 44 4.37 7.38 -0.89
CA GLY A 44 3.52 6.29 -1.35
C GLY A 44 3.04 5.35 -0.24
N SER A 45 3.75 5.31 0.90
CA SER A 45 3.40 4.52 2.09
C SER A 45 2.50 5.26 3.08
N MET A 46 2.24 6.55 2.86
CA MET A 46 1.52 7.41 3.80
C MET A 46 0.04 7.63 3.43
N PHE A 47 -0.38 7.27 2.22
CA PHE A 47 -1.77 7.41 1.80
C PHE A 47 -2.65 6.43 2.55
N ASN A 48 -3.66 6.91 3.26
CA ASN A 48 -4.65 6.07 3.94
C ASN A 48 -5.60 5.39 2.94
N HIS A 49 -6.36 4.44 3.47
CA HIS A 49 -7.39 3.73 2.72
C HIS A 49 -8.76 4.41 2.87
N SER A 50 -9.47 4.58 1.74
CA SER A 50 -10.90 4.85 1.71
C SER A 50 -11.53 4.13 0.52
N THR A 51 -12.65 3.45 0.73
CA THR A 51 -13.42 2.78 -0.32
C THR A 51 -14.36 3.76 -1.04
N MET A 52 -14.97 4.69 -0.32
CA MET A 52 -15.98 5.63 -0.80
C MET A 52 -15.39 6.96 -1.28
N PHE A 53 -14.38 7.49 -0.59
CA PHE A 53 -13.85 8.84 -0.79
C PHE A 53 -12.43 8.87 -1.37
N GLN A 54 -11.92 7.76 -1.92
CA GLN A 54 -10.63 7.77 -2.63
C GLN A 54 -10.58 8.85 -3.72
N ASN A 55 -9.52 9.64 -3.70
CA ASN A 55 -9.29 10.75 -4.63
C ASN A 55 -7.94 10.62 -5.34
N VAL A 56 -7.13 9.61 -4.99
CA VAL A 56 -5.89 9.25 -5.65
C VAL A 56 -5.94 7.80 -6.15
N GLY A 57 -5.63 7.60 -7.43
CA GLY A 57 -5.40 6.29 -8.03
C GLY A 57 -3.91 6.02 -8.19
N TRP A 58 -3.55 4.75 -8.38
CA TRP A 58 -2.15 4.36 -8.59
C TRP A 58 -1.99 3.30 -9.68
N THR A 59 -0.84 3.31 -10.35
CA THR A 59 -0.42 2.28 -11.31
C THR A 59 1.01 1.83 -11.02
N ARG A 60 1.32 0.58 -11.39
CA ARG A 60 2.63 -0.04 -11.15
C ARG A 60 3.36 -0.31 -12.46
N ASP A 61 4.60 0.15 -12.55
CA ASP A 61 5.58 -0.23 -13.56
C ASP A 61 6.54 -1.26 -12.95
N THR A 62 6.31 -2.52 -13.26
CA THR A 62 7.11 -3.64 -12.73
C THR A 62 8.50 -3.73 -13.32
N LYS A 63 8.72 -3.18 -14.51
CA LYS A 63 10.04 -3.20 -15.17
C LYS A 63 11.00 -2.23 -14.48
N HIS A 64 10.50 -1.05 -14.10
CA HIS A 64 11.32 0.01 -13.50
C HIS A 64 11.16 0.11 -11.98
N LEU A 65 10.31 -0.73 -11.37
CA LEU A 65 10.01 -0.73 -9.95
C LEU A 65 9.45 0.63 -9.45
N ILE A 66 8.53 1.20 -10.24
CA ILE A 66 7.93 2.51 -9.97
C ILE A 66 6.42 2.37 -9.74
N ILE A 67 5.88 3.08 -8.74
CA ILE A 67 4.45 3.35 -8.60
C ILE A 67 4.19 4.81 -8.95
N THR A 68 3.17 5.04 -9.76
CA THR A 68 2.71 6.38 -10.14
C THR A 68 1.35 6.64 -9.50
N TYR A 69 1.25 7.73 -8.74
CA TYR A 69 0.01 8.21 -8.13
C TYR A 69 -0.57 9.36 -8.96
N ARG A 70 -1.88 9.36 -9.15
CA ARG A 70 -2.61 10.37 -9.93
C ARG A 70 -3.90 10.76 -9.23
N ALA A 71 -4.20 12.05 -9.19
CA ALA A 71 -5.50 12.53 -8.76
C ALA A 71 -6.59 12.01 -9.71
N LEU A 72 -7.69 11.51 -9.14
CA LEU A 72 -8.86 11.02 -9.87
C LEU A 72 -9.86 12.13 -10.22
N ARG A 73 -9.77 13.25 -9.49
CA ARG A 73 -10.57 14.47 -9.63
C ARG A 73 -9.77 15.66 -9.10
N ASP A 74 -10.32 16.86 -9.21
CA ASP A 74 -9.77 18.03 -8.51
C ASP A 74 -9.86 17.82 -6.99
N ILE A 75 -8.80 18.22 -6.28
CA ILE A 75 -8.63 18.02 -4.83
C ILE A 75 -8.43 19.39 -4.20
N GLN A 76 -9.21 19.70 -3.17
CA GLN A 76 -9.13 20.99 -2.50
C GLN A 76 -7.96 21.02 -1.51
N ALA A 77 -7.44 22.21 -1.23
CA ALA A 77 -6.41 22.36 -0.19
C ALA A 77 -6.97 21.95 1.18
N GLY A 78 -6.22 21.13 1.91
CA GLY A 78 -6.64 20.57 3.20
C GLY A 78 -7.44 19.28 3.12
N GLU A 79 -7.81 18.82 1.92
CA GLU A 79 -8.45 17.51 1.73
C GLU A 79 -7.41 16.38 1.89
N GLU A 80 -7.75 15.33 2.64
CA GLU A 80 -6.89 14.15 2.80
C GLU A 80 -6.78 13.37 1.49
N LEU A 81 -5.59 12.84 1.21
CA LEU A 81 -5.34 12.01 0.03
C LEU A 81 -5.48 10.53 0.40
N CYS A 82 -6.49 9.86 -0.18
CA CYS A 82 -6.78 8.45 0.07
C CYS A 82 -6.72 7.62 -1.21
N ILE A 83 -6.27 6.36 -1.07
CA ILE A 83 -6.20 5.36 -2.14
C ILE A 83 -7.06 4.13 -1.79
N SER A 84 -7.42 3.31 -2.78
CA SER A 84 -7.89 1.95 -2.50
C SER A 84 -6.71 1.00 -2.27
N TYR A 85 -6.74 0.28 -1.15
CA TYR A 85 -5.82 -0.84 -0.85
C TYR A 85 -6.32 -2.16 -1.44
N GLY A 86 -7.55 -2.20 -1.94
CA GLY A 86 -8.25 -3.41 -2.38
C GLY A 86 -9.14 -4.01 -1.28
N SER A 87 -9.78 -5.14 -1.61
CA SER A 87 -10.89 -5.71 -0.83
C SER A 87 -10.50 -6.45 0.45
N ARG A 88 -9.21 -6.65 0.73
CA ARG A 88 -8.74 -7.46 1.86
C ARG A 88 -8.03 -6.58 2.89
N LEU A 89 -8.81 -5.80 3.62
CA LEU A 89 -8.33 -5.02 4.76
C LEU A 89 -8.32 -5.90 6.01
N THR A 90 -7.33 -5.69 6.87
CA THR A 90 -7.24 -6.32 8.21
C THR A 90 -7.46 -5.29 9.32
N PHE A 91 -7.95 -4.11 8.96
CA PHE A 91 -8.19 -2.96 9.84
C PHE A 91 -9.46 -2.23 9.40
N VAL A 92 -9.92 -1.32 10.24
CA VAL A 92 -11.14 -0.54 10.02
C VAL A 92 -10.90 0.53 8.95
N ASP A 93 -11.76 0.58 7.93
CA ASP A 93 -11.69 1.58 6.85
C ASP A 93 -11.90 3.01 7.42
N ALA A 94 -11.22 4.02 6.87
CA ALA A 94 -11.39 5.42 7.27
C ALA A 94 -12.84 5.88 7.06
N ASP A 95 -13.52 5.30 6.09
CA ASP A 95 -14.95 5.54 5.84
C ASP A 95 -15.86 5.12 7.00
N ASN A 96 -15.36 4.32 7.93
CA ASN A 96 -16.11 3.85 9.09
C ASN A 96 -16.17 4.89 10.22
N GLN A 97 -15.39 5.99 10.15
CA GLN A 97 -15.31 7.02 11.19
C GLN A 97 -16.32 8.17 11.03
N CYS A 98 -17.36 8.04 10.21
CA CYS A 98 -18.47 9.01 10.21
C CYS A 98 -19.32 9.03 11.50
N LEU A 99 -18.91 8.37 12.60
CA LEU A 99 -19.73 8.23 13.81
C LEU A 99 -19.08 8.49 15.17
N ASP A 100 -17.79 8.83 15.31
CA ASP A 100 -17.21 9.04 16.65
C ASP A 100 -16.34 10.30 16.76
N ASP A 101 -16.63 11.09 17.80
CA ASP A 101 -16.09 12.39 18.21
C ASP A 101 -14.55 12.38 18.34
N GLU A 102 -13.88 13.42 17.83
CA GLU A 102 -12.42 13.57 17.83
C GLU A 102 -11.86 13.71 19.25
N GLY A 103 -11.41 12.61 19.84
CA GLY A 103 -10.54 12.61 21.01
C GLY A 103 -9.08 12.83 20.60
N ASP A 104 -8.47 13.90 21.11
CA ASP A 104 -7.06 14.28 20.94
C ASP A 104 -6.09 13.10 21.20
N GLY A 105 -5.59 12.50 20.11
CA GLY A 105 -4.70 11.35 20.09
C GLY A 105 -3.24 11.63 20.48
N THR A 106 -2.91 12.82 20.97
CA THR A 106 -1.53 13.17 21.36
C THR A 106 -0.97 12.32 22.51
N GLN A 107 -1.82 11.68 23.32
CA GLN A 107 -1.36 10.87 24.45
C GLN A 107 -0.76 9.51 24.05
N MET A 108 -1.07 8.95 22.87
CA MET A 108 -0.51 7.67 22.43
C MET A 108 0.86 7.78 21.74
N LEU A 109 1.19 8.95 21.18
CA LEU A 109 2.47 9.16 20.49
C LEU A 109 3.68 9.27 21.44
N CYS A 110 3.45 9.59 22.72
CA CYS A 110 4.52 9.73 23.71
C CYS A 110 5.01 8.41 24.33
N SER A 111 4.45 7.26 23.94
CA SER A 111 4.73 5.96 24.60
C SER A 111 5.51 4.96 23.75
N ILE A 112 6.06 5.38 22.60
CA ILE A 112 6.95 4.51 21.82
C ILE A 112 8.35 4.58 22.43
N GLU A 113 8.64 3.71 23.41
CA GLU A 113 10.01 3.42 23.82
C GLU A 113 10.65 2.48 22.79
N LEU A 114 11.70 2.98 22.13
CA LEU A 114 12.63 2.14 21.39
C LEU A 114 13.51 1.42 22.40
N VAL A 115 13.29 0.10 22.54
CA VAL A 115 14.17 -0.82 23.27
C VAL A 115 15.48 -1.01 22.52
#